data_AF-A0A9E0RZ09-F1
#
_entry.id   AF-A0A9E0RZ09-F1
#
_cell.length_a   1.000
_cell.length_b   1.000
_cell.length_c   1.000
_cell.angle_alpha   90.00
_cell.angle_beta   90.00
_cell.angle_gamma   90.00
#
_symmetry.space_group_name_H-M   'P 1'
#
loop_
_entity.id
_entity.type
_entity.pdbx_description
1 polymer ?
#
loop_
_entity_poly.entity_id
_entity_poly.type
_entity_poly.pdbx_seq_one_letter_code
_entity_poly.pdbx_strand_id
1 'polypeptide(L)'
;MLVSTLLLAALPVSQSAIADIARAEQERLNICIELADTNPNDAYEDSLAWLASGNRPKARYCNAVALLALEKYEEGAARLEALANAPDPISLGDRALYMTQAGNAWLTANYPEAALTAFDAALNMQRGNPDLYKDRAAAYLALERWIEGVDDLNAALDLVPTDAEALAMRARAHLETENFDAAMADMQAALSQDP
;
A
#
# COMPACT_ATOMS: atom_id res chain seq x y z
N MET A 1 1.64 27.55 58.22
CA MET A 1 2.12 26.60 57.18
C MET A 1 1.44 27.00 55.87
N LEU A 2 2.15 27.76 55.03
CA LEU A 2 1.67 28.18 53.71
C LEU A 2 2.19 27.16 52.69
N VAL A 3 1.31 26.32 52.17
CA VAL A 3 1.63 25.41 51.07
C VAL A 3 1.50 26.22 49.77
N SER A 4 2.62 26.61 49.20
CA SER A 4 2.70 27.33 47.93
C SER A 4 2.60 26.31 46.79
N THR A 5 1.44 26.23 46.14
CA THR A 5 1.22 25.40 44.96
C THR A 5 1.85 26.08 43.74
N LEU A 6 2.98 25.53 43.29
CA LEU A 6 3.62 25.93 42.04
C LEU A 6 2.77 25.44 40.85
N LEU A 7 2.03 26.35 40.21
CA LEU A 7 1.38 26.06 38.92
C LEU A 7 2.47 26.04 37.84
N LEU A 8 2.83 24.86 37.33
CA LEU A 8 3.59 24.76 36.08
C LEU A 8 2.69 25.18 34.92
N ALA A 9 2.91 26.37 34.37
CA ALA A 9 2.29 26.79 33.12
C ALA A 9 2.96 26.03 31.95
N ALA A 10 2.28 25.01 31.42
CA ALA A 10 2.66 24.43 30.13
C ALA A 10 2.41 25.47 29.03
N LEU A 11 3.47 25.93 28.36
CA LEU A 11 3.34 26.87 27.25
C LEU A 11 2.61 26.18 26.08
N PRO A 12 1.56 26.81 25.49
CA PRO A 12 0.89 26.25 24.33
C PRO A 12 1.85 26.32 23.12
N VAL A 13 2.18 25.16 22.55
CA VAL A 13 2.84 25.10 21.24
C VAL A 13 1.92 25.78 20.22
N SER A 14 2.44 26.75 19.48
CA SER A 14 1.63 27.47 18.50
C SER A 14 1.23 26.55 17.35
N GLN A 15 0.01 26.72 16.84
CA GLN A 15 -0.51 25.98 15.67
C GLN A 15 0.41 26.11 14.44
N SER A 16 1.14 27.22 14.32
CA SER A 16 2.15 27.44 13.28
C SER A 16 3.33 26.48 13.37
N ALA A 17 3.86 26.21 14.56
CA ALA A 17 5.01 25.34 14.76
C ALA A 17 4.69 23.87 14.42
N ILE A 18 3.47 23.41 14.71
CA ILE A 18 3.00 22.06 14.36
C ILE A 18 2.91 21.92 12.83
N ALA A 19 2.35 22.91 12.15
CA ALA A 19 2.25 22.92 10.69
C ALA A 19 3.64 22.93 10.03
N ASP A 20 4.59 23.67 10.58
CA ASP A 20 5.97 23.72 10.09
C ASP A 20 6.67 22.36 10.22
N ILE A 21 6.51 21.67 11.35
CA ILE A 21 7.03 20.31 11.55
C ILE A 21 6.39 19.34 10.55
N ALA A 22 5.07 19.38 10.39
CA ALA A 22 4.35 18.49 9.47
C ALA A 22 4.80 18.67 8.01
N ARG A 23 5.06 19.93 7.61
CA ARG A 23 5.60 20.29 6.30
C ARG A 23 7.03 19.81 6.12
N ALA A 24 7.92 20.05 7.09
CA ALA A 24 9.30 19.58 7.02
C ALA A 24 9.39 18.05 6.93
N GLU A 25 8.53 17.35 7.68
CA GLU A 25 8.43 15.89 7.59
C GLU A 25 7.90 15.43 6.22
N GLN A 26 6.96 16.17 5.61
CA GLN A 26 6.50 15.86 4.25
C GLN A 26 7.59 16.06 3.20
N GLU A 27 8.31 17.16 3.29
CA GLU A 27 9.40 17.50 2.36
C GLU A 27 10.50 16.45 2.43
N ARG A 28 10.90 16.05 3.65
CA ARG A 28 11.88 14.97 3.81
C ARG A 28 11.37 13.63 3.27
N LEU A 29 10.08 13.32 3.43
CA LEU A 29 9.52 12.10 2.85
C LEU A 29 9.60 12.12 1.32
N ASN A 30 9.25 13.24 0.69
CA ASN A 30 9.31 13.36 -0.77
C ASN A 30 10.75 13.14 -1.29
N ILE A 31 11.74 13.74 -0.61
CA ILE A 31 13.16 13.52 -0.91
C ILE A 31 13.54 12.05 -0.77
N CYS A 32 13.08 11.39 0.30
CA CYS A 32 13.38 9.97 0.49
C CYS A 32 12.79 9.08 -0.60
N ILE A 33 11.56 9.34 -1.04
CA ILE A 33 10.93 8.54 -2.11
C ILE A 33 11.72 8.69 -3.42
N GLU A 34 12.08 9.92 -3.80
CA GLU A 34 12.92 10.17 -4.99
C GLU A 34 14.31 9.52 -4.87
N LEU A 35 14.89 9.57 -3.66
CA LEU A 35 16.17 8.92 -3.39
C LEU A 35 16.05 7.40 -3.44
N ALA A 36 14.94 6.81 -3.00
CA ALA A 36 14.73 5.36 -3.07
C ALA A 36 14.75 4.87 -4.52
N ASP A 37 14.17 5.63 -5.44
CA ASP A 37 14.12 5.29 -6.86
C ASP A 37 15.50 5.39 -7.54
N THR A 38 16.36 6.30 -7.08
CA THR A 38 17.64 6.63 -7.75
C THR A 38 18.86 6.03 -7.06
N ASN A 39 18.86 5.97 -5.73
CA ASN A 39 19.89 5.36 -4.89
C ASN A 39 19.27 4.75 -3.61
N PRO A 40 18.74 3.52 -3.69
CA PRO A 40 17.98 2.90 -2.60
C PRO A 40 18.83 2.58 -1.36
N ASN A 41 20.15 2.41 -1.50
CA ASN A 41 21.04 2.22 -0.35
C ASN A 41 21.16 3.51 0.47
N ASP A 42 21.37 4.66 -0.19
CA ASP A 42 21.45 5.95 0.49
C ASP A 42 20.10 6.33 1.13
N ALA A 43 18.98 6.04 0.44
CA ALA A 43 17.64 6.20 1.01
C ALA A 43 17.45 5.36 2.27
N TYR A 44 17.90 4.11 2.25
CA TYR A 44 17.82 3.22 3.40
C TYR A 44 18.67 3.75 4.56
N GLU A 45 19.91 4.17 4.33
CA GLU A 45 20.77 4.75 5.37
C GLU A 45 20.22 6.06 5.95
N ASP A 46 19.74 7.00 5.11
CA ASP A 46 19.11 8.23 5.59
C ASP A 46 17.85 7.93 6.41
N SER A 47 17.04 6.96 5.95
CA SER A 47 15.84 6.55 6.68
C SER A 47 16.15 6.02 8.07
N LEU A 48 17.25 5.28 8.25
CA LEU A 48 17.70 4.80 9.55
C LEU A 48 18.13 5.96 10.47
N ALA A 49 18.83 6.95 9.92
CA ALA A 49 19.19 8.17 10.66
C ALA A 49 17.95 8.98 11.05
N TRP A 50 16.94 9.04 10.17
CA TRP A 50 15.65 9.66 10.47
C TRP A 50 14.92 8.93 11.60
N LEU A 51 14.82 7.60 11.53
CA LEU A 51 14.23 6.77 12.57
C LEU A 51 14.92 6.96 13.93
N ALA A 52 16.25 7.06 13.95
CA ALA A 52 17.03 7.34 15.16
C ALA A 52 16.73 8.72 15.76
N SER A 53 16.37 9.70 14.93
CA SER A 53 15.98 11.05 15.37
C SER A 53 14.52 11.11 15.85
N GLY A 54 13.72 10.12 15.49
CA GLY A 54 12.34 9.97 15.90
C GLY A 54 11.61 8.95 15.03
N ASN A 55 11.00 7.94 15.66
CA ASN A 55 10.29 6.87 14.98
C ASN A 55 8.90 7.31 14.47
N ARG A 56 8.86 8.40 13.68
CA ARG A 56 7.63 9.02 13.15
C ARG A 56 7.09 8.22 11.96
N PRO A 57 5.78 8.33 11.64
CA PRO A 57 5.18 7.58 10.53
C PRO A 57 5.91 7.73 9.19
N LYS A 58 6.29 8.96 8.83
CA LYS A 58 6.96 9.25 7.55
C LYS A 58 8.37 8.67 7.46
N ALA A 59 9.13 8.65 8.55
CA ALA A 59 10.43 7.99 8.63
C ALA A 59 10.31 6.46 8.45
N ARG A 60 9.33 5.84 9.11
CA ARG A 60 9.04 4.40 8.94
C ARG A 60 8.60 4.07 7.53
N TYR A 61 7.75 4.91 6.94
CA TYR A 61 7.30 4.74 5.57
C TYR A 61 8.47 4.83 4.58
N CYS A 62 9.28 5.88 4.68
CA CYS A 62 10.52 6.04 3.93
C CYS A 62 11.45 4.82 4.04
N ASN A 63 11.65 4.30 5.25
CA ASN A 63 12.46 3.10 5.46
C ASN A 63 11.88 1.85 4.78
N ALA A 64 10.56 1.68 4.82
CA ALA A 64 9.91 0.55 4.15
C ALA A 64 10.01 0.68 2.62
N VAL A 65 9.78 1.87 2.07
CA VAL A 65 9.94 2.15 0.62
C VAL A 65 11.37 1.89 0.17
N ALA A 66 12.38 2.34 0.93
CA ALA A 66 13.77 2.06 0.62
C ALA A 66 14.09 0.56 0.60
N LEU A 67 13.50 -0.23 1.50
CA LEU A 67 13.65 -1.69 1.51
C LEU A 67 13.00 -2.34 0.28
N LEU A 68 11.82 -1.87 -0.13
CA LEU A 68 11.17 -2.35 -1.36
C LEU A 68 12.02 -2.04 -2.60
N ALA A 69 12.61 -0.83 -2.66
CA ALA A 69 13.53 -0.45 -3.74
C ALA A 69 14.86 -1.22 -3.72
N LEU A 70 15.25 -1.79 -2.57
CA LEU A 70 16.36 -2.76 -2.44
C LEU A 70 15.93 -4.20 -2.74
N GLU A 71 14.72 -4.42 -3.25
CA GLU A 71 14.13 -5.74 -3.51
C GLU A 71 13.99 -6.62 -2.25
N LYS A 72 14.04 -6.02 -1.06
CA LYS A 72 13.80 -6.69 0.22
C LYS A 72 12.31 -6.69 0.53
N TYR A 73 11.56 -7.33 -0.37
CA TYR A 73 10.10 -7.26 -0.41
C TYR A 73 9.45 -7.73 0.90
N GLU A 74 9.89 -8.85 1.47
CA GLU A 74 9.32 -9.37 2.73
C GLU A 74 9.52 -8.39 3.90
N GLU A 75 10.73 -7.83 4.04
CA GLU A 75 11.05 -6.87 5.10
C GLU A 75 10.29 -5.55 4.92
N GLY A 76 10.20 -5.05 3.68
CA GLY A 76 9.46 -3.84 3.35
C GLY A 76 7.96 -4.01 3.61
N ALA A 77 7.37 -5.12 3.16
CA ALA A 77 5.97 -5.45 3.39
C ALA A 77 5.63 -5.51 4.89
N ALA A 78 6.43 -6.26 5.67
CA ALA A 78 6.23 -6.37 7.12
C ALA A 78 6.30 -5.00 7.83
N ARG A 79 7.16 -4.09 7.38
CA ARG A 79 7.26 -2.73 7.94
C ARG A 79 6.07 -1.86 7.58
N LEU A 80 5.56 -1.98 6.36
CA LEU A 80 4.34 -1.30 5.94
C LEU A 80 3.13 -1.76 6.76
N GLU A 81 2.96 -3.08 6.97
CA GLU A 81 1.92 -3.61 7.83
C GLU A 81 2.06 -3.12 9.28
N ALA A 82 3.28 -3.14 9.82
CA ALA A 82 3.53 -2.65 11.17
C ALA A 82 3.18 -1.16 11.31
N LEU A 83 3.51 -0.35 10.31
CA LEU A 83 3.14 1.07 10.26
C LEU A 83 1.62 1.27 10.13
N ALA A 84 0.98 0.50 9.25
CA ALA A 84 -0.46 0.55 9.01
C ALA A 84 -1.28 0.11 10.23
N ASN A 85 -0.75 -0.77 11.08
CA ASN A 85 -1.40 -1.27 12.30
C ASN A 85 -1.04 -0.49 13.57
N ALA A 86 0.02 0.32 13.54
CA ALA A 86 0.44 1.10 14.70
C ALA A 86 -0.60 2.15 15.13
N PRO A 87 -0.64 2.55 16.42
CA PRO A 87 -1.59 3.54 16.94
C PRO A 87 -1.22 4.98 16.57
N ASP A 88 -0.63 5.19 15.40
CA ASP A 88 -0.23 6.50 14.90
C ASP A 88 -1.43 7.32 14.38
N PRO A 89 -1.40 8.65 14.52
CA PRO A 89 -2.45 9.54 14.02
C PRO A 89 -2.32 9.76 12.49
N ILE A 90 -2.29 8.66 11.72
CA ILE A 90 -2.32 8.65 10.25
C ILE A 90 -3.74 8.37 9.75
N SER A 91 -4.05 8.82 8.54
CA SER A 91 -5.40 8.68 7.98
C SER A 91 -5.72 7.21 7.64
N LEU A 92 -7.00 6.87 7.55
CA LEU A 92 -7.41 5.56 7.00
C LEU A 92 -6.95 5.38 5.56
N GLY A 93 -6.82 6.48 4.80
CA GLY A 93 -6.28 6.44 3.44
C GLY A 93 -4.82 6.02 3.41
N ASP A 94 -3.99 6.57 4.30
CA ASP A 94 -2.58 6.19 4.40
C ASP A 94 -2.44 4.72 4.86
N ARG A 95 -3.26 4.29 5.83
CA ARG A 95 -3.26 2.88 6.28
C ARG A 95 -3.64 1.93 5.14
N ALA A 96 -4.67 2.27 4.37
CA ALA A 96 -5.07 1.49 3.20
C ALA A 96 -3.96 1.45 2.15
N LEU A 97 -3.32 2.59 1.86
CA LEU A 97 -2.18 2.68 0.95
C LEU A 97 -1.02 1.79 1.40
N TYR A 98 -0.65 1.84 2.68
CA TYR A 98 0.43 1.01 3.22
C TYR A 98 0.10 -0.48 3.15
N MET A 99 -1.15 -0.86 3.45
CA MET A 99 -1.61 -2.25 3.29
C MET A 99 -1.63 -2.70 1.82
N THR A 100 -1.99 -1.81 0.89
CA THR A 100 -1.96 -2.08 -0.55
C THR A 100 -0.53 -2.37 -1.00
N GLN A 101 0.41 -1.49 -0.63
CA GLN A 101 1.83 -1.67 -0.97
C GLN A 101 2.43 -2.91 -0.31
N ALA A 102 2.03 -3.23 0.93
CA ALA A 102 2.44 -4.47 1.59
C ALA A 102 1.94 -5.69 0.82
N GLY A 103 0.67 -5.69 0.39
CA GLY A 103 0.10 -6.78 -0.42
C GLY A 103 0.83 -6.97 -1.74
N ASN A 104 1.13 -5.87 -2.44
CA ASN A 104 1.90 -5.92 -3.69
C ASN A 104 3.32 -6.46 -3.46
N ALA A 105 3.99 -6.01 -2.41
CA ALA A 105 5.31 -6.52 -2.03
C ALA A 105 5.27 -8.02 -1.65
N TRP A 106 4.24 -8.49 -0.94
CA TRP A 106 4.06 -9.91 -0.65
C TRP A 106 3.84 -10.74 -1.92
N LEU A 107 3.09 -10.24 -2.89
CA LEU A 107 2.95 -10.90 -4.20
C LEU A 107 4.29 -10.99 -4.92
N THR A 108 5.07 -9.90 -4.97
CA THR A 108 6.41 -9.92 -5.57
C THR A 108 7.35 -10.89 -4.85
N ALA A 109 7.20 -11.03 -3.53
CA ALA A 109 7.94 -11.99 -2.72
C ALA A 109 7.41 -13.45 -2.84
N ASN A 110 6.37 -13.70 -3.64
CA ASN A 110 5.74 -15.01 -3.80
C ASN A 110 5.07 -15.56 -2.52
N TYR A 111 4.44 -14.67 -1.73
CA TYR A 111 3.61 -14.99 -0.56
C TYR A 111 2.16 -14.51 -0.75
N PRO A 112 1.38 -15.12 -1.65
CA PRO A 112 0.05 -14.65 -2.00
C PRO A 112 -0.96 -14.70 -0.84
N GLU A 113 -0.83 -15.60 0.15
CA GLU A 113 -1.71 -15.60 1.34
C GLU A 113 -1.49 -14.38 2.24
N ALA A 114 -0.23 -13.94 2.39
CA ALA A 114 0.09 -12.71 3.10
C ALA A 114 -0.46 -11.50 2.34
N ALA A 115 -0.35 -11.52 1.00
CA ALA A 115 -0.92 -10.48 0.15
C ALA A 115 -2.44 -10.36 0.32
N LEU A 116 -3.17 -11.48 0.30
CA LEU A 116 -4.62 -11.51 0.54
C LEU A 116 -4.98 -10.83 1.88
N THR A 117 -4.23 -11.13 2.95
CA THR A 117 -4.47 -10.53 4.27
C THR A 117 -4.30 -9.01 4.24
N ALA A 118 -3.26 -8.52 3.56
CA ALA A 118 -3.00 -7.10 3.42
C ALA A 118 -4.07 -6.40 2.55
N PHE A 119 -4.45 -6.98 1.41
CA PHE A 119 -5.50 -6.41 0.55
C PHE A 119 -6.88 -6.42 1.22
N ASP A 120 -7.21 -7.46 1.99
CA ASP A 120 -8.43 -7.50 2.80
C ASP A 120 -8.46 -6.34 3.81
N ALA A 121 -7.33 -6.07 4.48
CA ALA A 121 -7.21 -4.93 5.38
C ALA A 121 -7.38 -3.60 4.64
N ALA A 122 -6.80 -3.44 3.45
CA ALA A 122 -6.94 -2.25 2.62
C ALA A 122 -8.39 -2.03 2.15
N LEU A 123 -9.06 -3.07 1.64
CA LEU A 123 -10.46 -3.01 1.20
C LEU A 123 -11.45 -2.73 2.34
N ASN A 124 -11.14 -3.17 3.56
CA ASN A 124 -11.93 -2.81 4.74
C ASN A 124 -11.86 -1.31 5.06
N MET A 125 -10.78 -0.64 4.67
CA MET A 125 -10.59 0.81 4.85
C MET A 125 -11.06 1.62 3.64
N GLN A 126 -10.92 1.08 2.42
CA GLN A 126 -11.29 1.71 1.15
C GLN A 126 -12.11 0.74 0.28
N ARG A 127 -13.41 0.63 0.60
CA ARG A 127 -14.34 -0.16 -0.22
C ARG A 127 -14.58 0.49 -1.57
N GLY A 128 -14.77 -0.32 -2.61
CA GLY A 128 -15.11 0.19 -3.95
C GLY A 128 -13.92 0.78 -4.71
N ASN A 129 -12.68 0.42 -4.34
CA ASN A 129 -11.51 0.76 -5.13
C ASN A 129 -11.25 -0.37 -6.16
N PRO A 130 -11.38 -0.11 -7.47
CA PRO A 130 -11.20 -1.12 -8.50
C PRO A 130 -9.78 -1.72 -8.53
N ASP A 131 -8.76 -0.90 -8.26
CA ASP A 131 -7.36 -1.36 -8.24
C ASP A 131 -7.15 -2.37 -7.10
N LEU A 132 -7.76 -2.15 -5.93
CA LEU A 132 -7.66 -3.08 -4.81
C LEU A 132 -8.35 -4.43 -5.07
N TYR A 133 -9.47 -4.43 -5.81
CA TYR A 133 -10.08 -5.68 -6.24
C TYR A 133 -9.18 -6.41 -7.25
N LYS A 134 -8.57 -5.69 -8.19
CA LYS A 134 -7.62 -6.28 -9.15
C LYS A 134 -6.38 -6.85 -8.45
N ASP A 135 -5.78 -6.11 -7.52
CA ASP A 135 -4.61 -6.54 -6.76
C ASP A 135 -4.92 -7.80 -5.92
N ARG A 136 -6.08 -7.83 -5.24
CA ARG A 136 -6.51 -9.03 -4.50
C ARG A 136 -6.84 -10.20 -5.41
N ALA A 137 -7.44 -9.95 -6.58
CA ALA A 137 -7.62 -10.98 -7.59
C ALA A 137 -6.27 -11.57 -8.03
N ALA A 138 -5.22 -10.75 -8.23
CA ALA A 138 -3.90 -11.25 -8.58
C ALA A 138 -3.39 -12.26 -7.55
N ALA A 139 -3.60 -12.00 -6.25
CA ALA A 139 -3.26 -12.94 -5.18
C ALA A 139 -4.11 -14.22 -5.19
N TYR A 140 -5.42 -14.13 -5.48
CA TYR A 140 -6.24 -15.33 -5.68
C TYR A 140 -5.78 -16.16 -6.89
N LEU A 141 -5.46 -15.52 -8.01
CA LEU A 141 -4.98 -16.20 -9.21
C LEU A 141 -3.63 -16.87 -9.00
N ALA A 142 -2.72 -16.26 -8.21
CA ALA A 142 -1.45 -16.88 -7.81
C ALA A 142 -1.63 -18.13 -6.94
N LEU A 143 -2.79 -18.25 -6.27
CA LEU A 143 -3.19 -19.41 -5.48
C LEU A 143 -4.06 -20.41 -6.25
N GLU A 144 -4.25 -20.21 -7.55
CA GLU A 144 -5.18 -20.99 -8.39
C GLU A 144 -6.64 -20.95 -7.88
N ARG A 145 -6.99 -19.92 -7.10
CA ARG A 145 -8.34 -19.67 -6.59
C ARG A 145 -9.13 -18.89 -7.64
N TRP A 146 -9.37 -19.55 -8.78
CA TRP A 146 -9.88 -18.92 -9.99
C TRP A 146 -11.25 -18.26 -9.81
N ILE A 147 -12.14 -18.88 -9.02
CA ILE A 147 -13.51 -18.38 -8.80
C ILE A 147 -13.47 -17.07 -8.02
N GLU A 148 -12.75 -17.05 -6.89
CA GLU A 148 -12.61 -15.84 -6.08
C GLU A 148 -11.89 -14.71 -6.83
N GLY A 149 -10.88 -15.06 -7.65
CA GLY A 149 -10.23 -14.10 -8.54
C GLY A 149 -11.18 -13.50 -9.57
N VAL A 150 -12.04 -14.32 -10.20
CA VAL A 150 -13.07 -13.84 -11.14
C VAL A 150 -14.09 -12.95 -10.44
N ASP A 151 -14.51 -13.28 -9.22
CA ASP A 151 -15.45 -12.45 -8.45
C ASP A 151 -14.90 -11.05 -8.16
N ASP A 152 -13.64 -10.95 -7.76
CA ASP A 152 -12.98 -9.66 -7.57
C ASP A 152 -12.78 -8.90 -8.89
N LEU A 153 -12.43 -9.59 -9.97
CA LEU A 153 -12.29 -8.95 -11.28
C LEU A 153 -13.64 -8.46 -11.83
N ASN A 154 -14.73 -9.15 -11.53
CA ASN A 154 -16.08 -8.66 -11.80
C ASN A 154 -16.34 -7.36 -11.03
N ALA A 155 -16.02 -7.32 -9.73
CA ALA A 155 -16.19 -6.10 -8.94
C ALA A 155 -15.33 -4.92 -9.46
N ALA A 156 -14.10 -5.19 -9.91
CA ALA A 156 -13.25 -4.18 -10.55
C ALA A 156 -13.87 -3.67 -11.88
N LEU A 157 -14.33 -4.58 -12.73
CA LEU A 157 -14.88 -4.27 -14.05
C LEU A 157 -16.29 -3.64 -13.99
N ASP A 158 -17.06 -3.88 -12.94
CA ASP A 158 -18.32 -3.16 -12.67
C ASP A 158 -18.06 -1.66 -12.42
N LEU A 159 -16.89 -1.33 -11.87
CA LEU A 159 -16.47 0.05 -11.59
C LEU A 159 -15.74 0.67 -12.79
N VAL A 160 -14.88 -0.11 -13.46
CA VAL A 160 -14.09 0.33 -14.62
C VAL A 160 -14.20 -0.73 -15.72
N PRO A 161 -15.26 -0.71 -16.56
CA PRO A 161 -15.51 -1.75 -17.56
C PRO A 161 -14.44 -1.88 -18.65
N THR A 162 -13.59 -0.86 -18.78
CA THR A 162 -12.54 -0.76 -19.81
C THR A 162 -11.14 -1.02 -19.26
N ASP A 163 -10.99 -1.51 -18.04
CA ASP A 163 -9.67 -1.88 -17.51
C ASP A 163 -9.14 -3.11 -18.25
N ALA A 164 -8.21 -2.88 -19.17
CA ALA A 164 -7.61 -3.90 -20.02
C ALA A 164 -6.86 -4.97 -19.20
N GLU A 165 -6.24 -4.58 -18.09
CA GLU A 165 -5.50 -5.50 -17.23
C GLU A 165 -6.47 -6.42 -16.49
N ALA A 166 -7.54 -5.87 -15.91
CA ALA A 166 -8.57 -6.67 -15.26
C ALA A 166 -9.26 -7.65 -16.23
N LEU A 167 -9.56 -7.20 -17.46
CA LEU A 167 -10.08 -8.07 -18.52
C LEU A 167 -9.10 -9.20 -18.86
N ALA A 168 -7.82 -8.90 -19.03
CA ALA A 168 -6.80 -9.90 -19.34
C ALA A 168 -6.61 -10.92 -18.19
N MET A 169 -6.67 -10.46 -16.94
CA MET A 169 -6.61 -11.33 -15.76
C MET A 169 -7.84 -12.25 -15.68
N ARG A 170 -9.05 -11.72 -15.98
CA ARG A 170 -10.29 -12.51 -15.93
C ARG A 170 -10.34 -13.51 -17.06
N ALA A 171 -9.87 -13.13 -18.25
CA ALA A 171 -9.68 -14.05 -19.37
C ALA A 171 -8.77 -15.23 -18.99
N ARG A 172 -7.63 -14.96 -18.35
CA ARG A 172 -6.72 -16.01 -17.86
C ARG A 172 -7.44 -16.96 -16.89
N ALA A 173 -8.17 -16.43 -15.91
CA ALA A 173 -8.93 -17.25 -14.98
C ALA A 173 -10.03 -18.09 -15.68
N HIS A 174 -10.65 -17.54 -16.72
CA HIS A 174 -11.60 -18.27 -17.56
C HIS A 174 -10.94 -19.39 -18.37
N LEU A 175 -9.72 -19.21 -18.86
CA LEU A 175 -8.97 -20.27 -19.55
C LEU A 175 -8.66 -21.44 -18.60
N GLU A 176 -8.19 -21.15 -17.39
CA GLU A 176 -7.88 -22.17 -16.36
C GLU A 176 -9.13 -22.92 -15.86
N THR A 177 -10.31 -22.33 -16.04
CA THR A 177 -11.61 -22.94 -15.71
C THR A 177 -12.36 -23.46 -16.93
N GLU A 178 -11.69 -23.57 -18.08
CA GLU A 178 -12.22 -24.07 -19.36
C GLU A 178 -13.44 -23.28 -19.92
N ASN A 179 -13.63 -22.04 -19.46
CA ASN A 179 -14.66 -21.11 -19.93
C ASN A 179 -14.19 -20.33 -21.17
N PHE A 180 -13.88 -21.05 -22.24
CA PHE A 180 -13.21 -20.49 -23.43
C PHE A 180 -13.97 -19.34 -24.11
N ASP A 181 -15.30 -19.39 -24.15
CA ASP A 181 -16.11 -18.32 -24.74
C ASP A 181 -15.98 -17.00 -23.96
N ALA A 182 -16.01 -17.07 -22.62
CA ALA A 182 -15.83 -15.91 -21.76
C ALA A 182 -14.39 -15.37 -21.85
N ALA A 183 -13.39 -16.26 -21.86
CA ALA A 183 -11.99 -15.86 -22.04
C ALA A 183 -11.76 -15.13 -23.36
N MET A 184 -12.31 -15.63 -24.47
CA MET A 184 -12.18 -15.00 -25.78
C MET A 184 -12.86 -13.62 -25.82
N ALA A 185 -14.04 -13.49 -25.20
CA ALA A 185 -14.74 -12.21 -25.10
C ALA A 185 -13.91 -11.17 -24.32
N ASP A 186 -13.36 -11.56 -23.17
CA ASP A 186 -12.52 -10.69 -22.34
C ASP A 186 -11.21 -10.30 -23.05
N MET A 187 -10.55 -11.24 -23.74
CA MET A 187 -9.35 -10.95 -24.54
C MET A 187 -9.62 -9.95 -25.66
N GLN A 188 -10.74 -10.12 -26.39
CA GLN A 188 -11.13 -9.18 -27.44
C GLN A 188 -11.44 -7.79 -26.87
N ALA A 189 -12.12 -7.75 -25.72
CA ALA A 189 -12.38 -6.50 -25.01
C ALA A 189 -11.07 -5.83 -24.58
N ALA A 190 -10.13 -6.57 -23.96
CA ALA A 190 -8.84 -6.03 -23.53
C ALA A 190 -8.04 -5.44 -24.70
N LEU A 191 -7.91 -6.18 -25.81
CA LEU A 191 -7.20 -5.72 -27.02
C LEU A 191 -7.84 -4.49 -27.67
N SER A 192 -9.14 -4.26 -27.47
CA SER A 192 -9.79 -3.04 -27.99
C SER A 192 -9.46 -1.77 -27.19
N GLN A 193 -8.88 -1.91 -25.99
CA GLN A 193 -8.52 -0.80 -25.11
C GLN A 193 -7.04 -0.40 -25.21
N ASP A 194 -6.18 -1.24 -25.80
CA ASP A 194 -4.75 -1.00 -26.04
C ASP A 194 -4.47 -0.92 -27.57
N PRO A 195 -4.51 0.29 -28.18
CA PRO A 195 -4.44 0.46 -29.63
C PRO A 195 -3.08 0.17 -30.28
#